data_AF-A0AAV1CHN2-F1
#
_entry.id   AF-A0AAV1CHN2-F1
#
_cell.length_a   1.000
_cell.length_b   1.000
_cell.length_c   1.000
_cell.angle_alpha   90.00
_cell.angle_beta   90.00
_cell.angle_gamma   90.00
#
_symmetry.space_group_name_H-M   'P 1'
#
loop_
_entity.id
_entity.type
_entity.pdbx_description
1 polymer ?
#
loop_
_entity_poly.entity_id
_entity_poly.type
_entity_poly.pdbx_seq_one_letter_code
_entity_poly.pdbx_strand_id
1 'polypeptide(L)'
;MGEFLQVVPNEFRLQMELAIHFWNEAGVELPFELVLNARDGSWNINVLYERHFGVVFGENRFCVLMWVCAENAFELPQSITLPCGVEEVCELKLRSSKGMFIVNAKTNIDGNWVLFGNEWKRLVGAHNINSNAYLIFQKENGLMYDIKVCREADPYFELNIQEHHKNWVTIPAAFIDVYDVRSMKVVLISLKGRFKLQVKHFRGRGRKQSKHIVFGTGWKDFYKRNYLSNGAKCRFQLMKASGNQSADTFMMNVVVKK
;
A
#
# COMPACT_ATOMS: atom_id res chain seq x y z
N MET A 1 11.50 30.58 -5.44
CA MET A 1 10.71 29.51 -4.78
C MET A 1 9.46 29.31 -5.61
N GLY A 2 9.27 28.12 -6.18
CA GLY A 2 8.05 27.79 -6.92
C GLY A 2 7.12 26.99 -6.01
N GLU A 3 5.85 27.38 -5.93
CA GLU A 3 4.81 26.57 -5.29
C GLU A 3 4.48 25.38 -6.17
N PHE A 4 4.65 24.16 -5.64
CA PHE A 4 4.24 22.94 -6.32
C PHE A 4 2.90 22.47 -5.74
N LEU A 5 1.82 22.77 -6.45
CA LEU A 5 0.47 22.35 -6.12
C LEU A 5 0.21 20.97 -6.72
N GLN A 6 0.02 19.96 -5.86
CA GLN A 6 -0.42 18.65 -6.30
C GLN A 6 -1.71 18.24 -5.59
N VAL A 7 -2.71 17.87 -6.40
CA VAL A 7 -4.00 17.37 -5.95
C VAL A 7 -3.79 16.01 -5.31
N VAL A 8 -4.03 15.94 -4.01
CA VAL A 8 -3.97 14.73 -3.22
C VAL A 8 -5.34 14.08 -3.23
N PRO A 9 -5.45 12.84 -3.71
CA PRO A 9 -6.73 12.18 -3.75
C PRO A 9 -7.32 12.13 -2.33
N ASN A 10 -8.60 12.48 -2.17
CA ASN A 10 -9.32 12.53 -0.89
C ASN A 10 -9.19 11.24 -0.04
N GLU A 11 -8.75 10.13 -0.64
CA GLU A 11 -8.46 8.84 -0.01
C GLU A 11 -7.28 8.84 0.98
N PHE A 12 -6.37 9.80 0.89
CA PHE A 12 -5.27 9.97 1.85
C PHE A 12 -5.59 10.98 2.97
N ARG A 13 -6.72 11.70 2.88
CA ARG A 13 -7.13 12.76 3.80
C ARG A 13 -7.08 12.34 5.27
N LEU A 14 -7.81 11.29 5.67
CA LEU A 14 -7.87 10.85 7.07
C LEU A 14 -6.52 10.33 7.59
N GLN A 15 -5.72 9.72 6.70
CA GLN A 15 -4.39 9.21 7.05
C GLN A 15 -3.40 10.35 7.21
N MET A 16 -3.54 11.40 6.41
CA MET A 16 -2.76 12.62 6.54
C MET A 16 -3.23 13.49 7.69
N GLU A 17 -4.53 13.64 7.95
CA GLU A 17 -5.08 14.32 9.13
C GLU A 17 -4.62 13.62 10.42
N LEU A 18 -4.62 12.28 10.45
CA LEU A 18 -4.06 11.50 11.58
C LEU A 18 -2.54 11.66 11.69
N ALA A 19 -1.80 11.66 10.57
CA ALA A 19 -0.37 11.90 10.58
C ALA A 19 -0.04 13.32 11.06
N ILE A 20 -0.79 14.33 10.63
CA ILE A 20 -0.67 15.73 11.05
C ILE A 20 -0.99 15.87 12.53
N HIS A 21 -2.06 15.24 13.02
CA HIS A 21 -2.41 15.25 14.44
C HIS A 21 -1.28 14.65 15.29
N PHE A 22 -0.74 13.50 14.87
CA PHE A 22 0.34 12.81 15.57
C PHE A 22 1.63 13.65 15.60
N TRP A 23 1.94 14.38 14.53
CA TRP A 23 3.10 15.27 14.45
C TRP A 23 2.94 16.55 15.26
N ASN A 24 1.72 17.12 15.27
CA ASN A 24 1.40 18.29 16.09
C ASN A 24 1.48 17.97 17.59
N GLU A 25 1.03 16.80 18.03
CA GLU A 25 1.19 16.35 19.42
C GLU A 25 2.66 16.11 19.80
N ALA A 26 3.50 15.75 18.82
CA ALA A 26 4.94 15.60 19.00
C ALA A 26 5.72 16.94 18.94
N GLY A 27 5.05 18.07 18.65
CA GLY A 27 5.67 19.39 18.56
C GLY A 27 6.61 19.56 17.36
N VAL A 28 6.44 18.76 16.29
CA VAL A 28 7.29 18.78 15.11
C VAL A 28 6.63 19.61 14.00
N GLU A 29 7.33 20.64 13.49
CA GLU A 29 6.86 21.37 12.31
C GLU A 29 6.79 20.45 11.08
N LEU A 30 5.64 20.46 10.40
CA LEU A 30 5.41 19.62 9.23
C LEU A 30 6.09 20.22 8.00
N PRO A 31 6.76 19.41 7.16
CA PRO A 31 7.42 19.90 5.96
C PRO A 31 6.45 20.12 4.78
N PHE A 32 5.14 20.10 5.04
CA PHE A 32 4.10 20.31 4.06
C PHE A 32 2.86 20.91 4.72
N GLU A 33 2.07 21.63 3.94
CA GLU A 33 0.77 22.15 4.30
C GLU A 33 -0.31 21.42 3.50
N LEU A 34 -1.41 21.06 4.15
CA LEU A 34 -2.61 20.61 3.45
C LEU A 34 -3.52 21.81 3.17
N VAL A 35 -3.69 22.13 1.89
CA VAL A 35 -4.56 23.21 1.44
C VAL A 35 -5.82 22.63 0.83
N LEU A 36 -6.98 22.86 1.45
CA LEU A 36 -8.26 22.48 0.85
C LEU A 36 -8.59 23.40 -0.33
N ASN A 37 -8.74 22.84 -1.52
CA ASN A 37 -9.24 23.56 -2.67
C ASN A 37 -10.76 23.73 -2.56
N ALA A 38 -11.19 24.96 -2.23
CA ALA A 38 -12.59 25.28 -2.01
C ALA A 38 -13.48 25.10 -3.26
N ARG A 39 -12.92 25.02 -4.48
CA ARG A 39 -13.69 24.92 -5.72
C ARG A 39 -14.25 23.53 -6.01
N ASP A 40 -13.49 22.49 -5.70
CA ASP A 40 -13.83 21.11 -6.03
C ASP A 40 -13.79 20.15 -4.84
N GLY A 41 -13.44 20.66 -3.65
CA GLY A 41 -13.33 19.86 -2.42
C GLY A 41 -12.17 18.87 -2.45
N SER A 42 -11.20 19.05 -3.36
CA SER A 42 -9.94 18.31 -3.35
C SER A 42 -8.96 18.95 -2.38
N TRP A 43 -8.06 18.16 -1.81
CA TRP A 43 -6.97 18.67 -0.98
C TRP A 43 -5.72 18.73 -1.83
N ASN A 44 -4.97 19.81 -1.72
CA ASN A 44 -3.61 19.91 -2.23
C ASN A 44 -2.64 19.73 -1.07
N ILE A 45 -1.58 18.96 -1.26
CA ILE A 45 -0.42 19.06 -0.37
C ILE A 45 0.49 20.10 -1.01
N ASN A 46 0.63 21.24 -0.36
CA ASN A 46 1.73 22.14 -0.60
C ASN A 46 2.93 21.60 0.16
N VAL A 47 3.76 20.85 -0.55
CA VAL A 47 5.02 20.38 0.00
C VAL A 47 5.92 21.60 0.19
N LEU A 48 6.13 22.02 1.44
CA LEU A 48 6.88 23.23 1.78
C LEU A 48 8.40 23.01 1.59
N TYR A 49 8.85 21.75 1.59
CA TYR A 49 10.23 21.35 1.35
C TYR A 49 10.31 20.12 0.44
N GLU A 50 11.21 20.10 -0.55
CA GLU A 50 11.42 18.99 -1.53
C GLU A 50 11.88 17.64 -0.92
N ARG A 51 11.41 17.25 0.26
CA ARG A 51 11.81 16.02 0.95
C ARG A 51 10.70 14.97 0.95
N HIS A 52 11.13 13.72 0.83
CA HIS A 52 10.32 12.51 0.74
C HIS A 52 9.50 12.28 2.02
N PHE A 53 8.27 11.80 1.88
CA PHE A 53 7.41 11.48 3.03
C PHE A 53 7.04 10.00 3.06
N GLY A 54 7.14 9.38 4.24
CA GLY A 54 6.66 8.03 4.49
C GLY A 54 5.54 8.02 5.52
N VAL A 55 4.55 7.14 5.35
CA VAL A 55 3.42 7.01 6.28
C VAL A 55 3.51 5.66 7.00
N VAL A 56 3.55 5.70 8.33
CA VAL A 56 3.68 4.51 9.18
C VAL A 56 2.31 3.96 9.57
N PHE A 57 2.13 2.63 9.50
CA PHE A 57 0.88 1.98 9.87
C PHE A 57 1.09 0.76 10.80
N GLY A 58 1.29 1.02 12.10
CA GLY A 58 1.33 0.00 13.15
C GLY A 58 2.71 -0.64 13.39
N GLU A 59 2.82 -1.47 14.43
CA GLU A 59 4.10 -1.95 14.97
C GLU A 59 4.95 -2.81 14.01
N ASN A 60 4.34 -3.45 13.01
CA ASN A 60 5.02 -4.44 12.15
C ASN A 60 4.83 -4.20 10.64
N ARG A 61 4.19 -3.09 10.23
CA ARG A 61 3.92 -2.80 8.82
C ARG A 61 4.01 -1.32 8.57
N PHE A 62 4.54 -0.92 7.44
CA PHE A 62 4.42 0.47 7.00
C PHE A 62 4.34 0.55 5.49
N CYS A 63 3.74 1.64 5.02
CA CYS A 63 3.57 1.88 3.59
C CYS A 63 4.34 3.15 3.27
N VAL A 64 5.48 3.03 2.60
CA VAL A 64 6.18 4.22 2.14
C VAL A 64 5.63 4.58 0.77
N LEU A 65 4.77 5.60 0.74
CA LEU A 65 4.37 6.22 -0.51
C LEU A 65 5.56 7.03 -1.02
N MET A 66 6.27 6.44 -1.97
CA MET A 66 7.44 7.06 -2.54
C MET A 66 7.03 8.05 -3.62
N TRP A 67 7.63 9.24 -3.56
CA TRP A 67 7.88 10.05 -4.75
C TRP A 67 9.38 9.95 -5.03
N VAL A 68 9.74 9.54 -6.24
CA VAL A 68 11.11 9.15 -6.60
C VAL A 68 12.08 10.32 -6.46
N CYS A 69 13.22 10.07 -5.78
CA CYS A 69 14.58 10.27 -6.28
C CYS A 69 15.56 10.04 -5.12
N ALA A 70 16.46 9.06 -5.14
CA ALA A 70 17.48 8.91 -6.16
C ALA A 70 17.77 7.43 -6.46
N GLU A 71 18.23 7.14 -7.68
CA GLU A 71 18.81 5.83 -8.02
C GLU A 71 19.83 5.36 -6.97
N ASN A 72 20.51 6.30 -6.33
CA ASN A 72 21.64 6.05 -5.43
C ASN A 72 21.24 5.77 -3.97
N ALA A 73 20.10 6.28 -3.52
CA ALA A 73 19.74 6.25 -2.10
C ALA A 73 18.24 6.41 -1.85
N PHE A 74 17.78 5.89 -0.71
CA PHE A 74 16.39 5.99 -0.25
C PHE A 74 16.32 6.28 1.25
N GLU A 75 15.62 7.35 1.63
CA GLU A 75 15.48 7.75 3.02
C GLU A 75 14.27 7.07 3.67
N LEU A 76 14.51 6.40 4.80
CA LEU A 76 13.52 5.84 5.70
C LEU A 76 13.22 6.84 6.83
N PRO A 77 11.94 7.18 7.08
CA PRO A 77 11.53 8.01 8.20
C PRO A 77 12.04 7.49 9.55
N GLN A 78 12.49 8.39 10.44
CA GLN A 78 12.99 8.06 11.79
C GLN A 78 12.03 7.19 12.62
N SER A 79 10.72 7.39 12.47
CA SER A 79 9.68 6.60 13.14
C SER A 79 9.73 5.11 12.81
N ILE A 80 10.28 4.74 11.65
CA ILE A 80 10.45 3.34 11.23
C ILE A 80 11.73 2.74 11.81
N THR A 81 12.69 3.58 12.14
CA THR A 81 14.07 3.17 12.34
C THR A 81 14.51 3.23 13.80
N LEU A 82 13.82 4.03 14.62
CA LEU A 82 13.93 4.04 16.09
C LEU A 82 13.84 2.64 16.72
N PRO A 83 12.96 1.72 16.26
CA PRO A 83 12.89 0.36 16.81
C PRO A 83 14.03 -0.57 16.38
N CYS A 84 14.89 -0.16 15.43
CA CYS A 84 15.89 -1.05 14.82
C CYS A 84 17.25 -1.05 15.54
N GLY A 85 17.40 -0.30 16.64
CA GLY A 85 18.67 -0.16 17.34
C GLY A 85 19.59 0.83 16.61
N VAL A 86 20.09 1.82 17.35
CA VAL A 86 20.87 2.94 16.82
C VAL A 86 22.33 2.53 16.75
N GLU A 87 22.77 1.91 15.65
CA GLU A 87 24.20 1.77 15.34
C GLU A 87 24.49 2.11 13.87
N GLU A 88 25.65 2.72 13.64
CA GLU A 88 25.98 3.66 12.54
C GLU A 88 25.84 3.13 11.11
N VAL A 89 25.72 1.81 10.91
CA VAL A 89 25.35 1.16 9.65
C VAL A 89 24.72 -0.18 9.99
N CYS A 90 23.57 -0.51 9.38
CA CYS A 90 22.99 -1.86 9.48
C CYS A 90 22.69 -2.46 8.10
N GLU A 91 22.73 -3.78 8.03
CA GLU A 91 22.37 -4.53 6.85
C GLU A 91 20.88 -4.88 6.89
N LEU A 92 20.10 -4.32 5.95
CA LEU A 92 18.69 -4.67 5.77
C LEU A 92 18.53 -5.73 4.69
N LYS A 93 17.70 -6.74 5.00
CA LYS A 93 17.36 -7.81 4.06
C LYS A 93 16.00 -7.52 3.44
N LEU A 94 16.01 -7.06 2.20
CA LEU A 94 14.83 -6.72 1.43
C LEU A 94 14.46 -7.89 0.53
N ARG A 95 13.41 -8.61 0.88
CA ARG A 95 12.87 -9.70 0.07
C ARG A 95 11.81 -9.16 -0.85
N SER A 96 11.95 -9.42 -2.14
CA SER A 96 10.92 -9.12 -3.13
C SER A 96 10.70 -10.34 -4.01
N SER A 97 9.78 -10.19 -4.95
CA SER A 97 9.52 -11.19 -5.97
C SER A 97 10.63 -11.39 -7.01
N LYS A 98 11.61 -10.48 -7.06
CA LYS A 98 12.81 -10.61 -7.89
C LYS A 98 13.98 -11.24 -7.13
N GLY A 99 13.77 -11.67 -5.90
CA GLY A 99 14.78 -12.26 -5.02
C GLY A 99 15.05 -11.41 -3.79
N MET A 100 16.16 -11.72 -3.12
CA MET A 100 16.63 -11.03 -1.92
C MET A 100 17.66 -9.97 -2.30
N PHE A 101 17.55 -8.81 -1.68
CA PHE A 101 18.43 -7.66 -1.85
C PHE A 101 18.95 -7.29 -0.47
N ILE A 102 20.26 -7.13 -0.36
CA ILE A 102 20.92 -6.82 0.90
C ILE A 102 21.38 -5.37 0.79
N VAL A 103 20.74 -4.46 1.52
CA VAL A 103 21.06 -3.03 1.41
C VAL A 103 21.67 -2.53 2.70
N ASN A 104 22.69 -1.69 2.58
CA ASN A 104 23.27 -1.01 3.72
C ASN A 104 22.44 0.22 4.03
N ALA A 105 21.92 0.27 5.24
CA ALA A 105 21.21 1.40 5.79
C ALA A 105 22.15 2.14 6.74
N LYS A 106 22.23 3.47 6.63
CA LYS A 106 23.04 4.30 7.50
C LYS A 106 22.20 5.44 8.05
N THR A 107 22.32 5.74 9.33
CA THR A 107 21.73 6.94 9.93
C THR A 107 22.42 8.19 9.39
N ASN A 108 21.62 9.16 8.93
CA ASN A 108 22.12 10.51 8.69
C ASN A 108 22.21 11.29 10.03
N ILE A 109 22.72 12.52 9.96
CA ILE A 109 22.92 13.40 11.13
C ILE A 109 21.60 13.69 11.86
N ASP A 110 20.48 13.68 11.13
CA ASP A 110 19.14 13.94 11.66
C ASP A 110 18.51 12.69 12.31
N GLY A 111 19.21 11.55 12.35
CA GLY A 111 18.69 10.29 12.89
C GLY A 111 17.70 9.56 11.96
N ASN A 112 17.47 10.07 10.75
CA ASN A 112 16.78 9.35 9.69
C ASN A 112 17.72 8.31 9.08
N TRP A 113 17.20 7.18 8.61
CA TRP A 113 18.04 6.20 7.93
C TRP A 113 18.01 6.46 6.45
N VAL A 114 19.15 6.29 5.80
CA VAL A 114 19.27 6.35 4.36
C VAL A 114 19.83 5.01 3.90
N LEU A 115 19.04 4.31 3.09
CA LEU A 115 19.47 3.12 2.38
C LEU A 115 20.37 3.58 1.25
N PHE A 116 21.63 3.14 1.27
CA PHE A 116 22.61 3.51 0.27
C PHE A 116 23.03 2.31 -0.58
N GLY A 117 23.44 2.60 -1.80
CA GLY A 117 24.43 1.80 -2.51
C GLY A 117 23.92 0.99 -3.71
N ASN A 118 24.82 0.19 -4.27
CA ASN A 118 24.61 -0.55 -5.51
C ASN A 118 23.46 -1.56 -5.42
N GLU A 119 23.16 -2.06 -4.22
CA GLU A 119 22.10 -3.02 -4.01
C GLU A 119 20.71 -2.37 -4.05
N TRP A 120 20.58 -1.11 -3.63
CA TRP A 120 19.36 -0.32 -3.86
C TRP A 120 19.14 -0.07 -5.35
N LYS A 121 20.20 0.36 -6.07
CA LYS A 121 20.15 0.46 -7.56
C LYS A 121 19.72 -0.84 -8.21
N ARG A 122 20.26 -1.97 -7.73
CA ARG A 122 19.90 -3.29 -8.24
C ARG A 122 18.42 -3.59 -8.00
N LEU A 123 17.88 -3.23 -6.84
CA LEU A 123 16.45 -3.37 -6.55
C LEU A 123 15.61 -2.47 -7.46
N VAL A 124 15.96 -1.19 -7.60
CA VAL A 124 15.29 -0.21 -8.47
C VAL A 124 15.28 -0.69 -9.92
N GLY A 125 16.42 -1.13 -10.44
CA GLY A 125 16.58 -1.65 -11.80
C GLY A 125 15.85 -2.98 -12.00
N ALA A 126 15.98 -3.94 -11.07
CA ALA A 126 15.33 -5.25 -11.17
C ALA A 126 13.80 -5.17 -11.23
N HIS A 127 13.23 -4.14 -10.59
CA HIS A 127 11.80 -3.90 -10.60
C HIS A 127 11.34 -2.83 -11.57
N ASN A 128 12.24 -2.12 -12.26
CA ASN A 128 11.92 -0.93 -13.06
C ASN A 128 11.05 0.06 -12.25
N ILE A 129 11.53 0.42 -11.05
CA ILE A 129 10.87 1.39 -10.17
C ILE A 129 11.07 2.78 -10.77
N ASN A 130 9.97 3.50 -10.98
CA ASN A 130 9.95 4.86 -11.52
C ASN A 130 8.99 5.74 -10.70
N SER A 131 8.80 7.00 -11.10
CA SER A 131 8.00 8.00 -10.37
C SER A 131 6.56 7.59 -10.07
N ASN A 132 6.02 6.60 -10.80
CA ASN A 132 4.64 6.16 -10.68
C ASN A 132 4.52 4.87 -9.84
N ALA A 133 5.62 4.47 -9.19
CA ALA A 133 5.68 3.30 -8.34
C ALA A 133 5.79 3.71 -6.87
N TYR A 134 5.11 2.95 -6.00
CA TYR A 134 5.24 3.06 -4.55
C TYR A 134 5.63 1.71 -3.96
N LEU A 135 6.31 1.74 -2.81
CA LEU A 135 6.84 0.55 -2.16
C LEU A 135 6.13 0.28 -0.83
N ILE A 136 5.60 -0.93 -0.70
CA ILE A 136 5.05 -1.41 0.58
C ILE A 136 6.13 -2.25 1.25
N PHE A 137 6.54 -1.85 2.46
CA PHE A 137 7.51 -2.55 3.28
C PHE A 137 6.78 -3.26 4.42
N GLN A 138 6.81 -4.59 4.41
CA GLN A 138 6.23 -5.41 5.47
C GLN A 138 7.36 -6.02 6.31
N LYS A 139 7.50 -5.60 7.57
CA LYS A 139 8.49 -6.20 8.48
C LYS A 139 8.12 -7.66 8.74
N GLU A 140 9.10 -8.56 8.66
CA GLU A 140 8.92 -9.95 9.06
C GLU A 140 9.51 -10.19 10.45
N ASN A 141 10.83 -10.13 10.56
CA ASN A 141 11.59 -10.32 11.79
C ASN A 141 12.95 -9.60 11.69
N GLY A 142 13.44 -9.09 12.82
CA GLY A 142 14.71 -8.35 12.86
C GLY A 142 14.77 -7.25 11.80
N LEU A 143 15.78 -7.33 10.94
CA LEU A 143 16.05 -6.39 9.83
C LEU A 143 15.58 -6.92 8.46
N MET A 144 14.63 -7.87 8.44
CA MET A 144 14.06 -8.42 7.21
C MET A 144 12.71 -7.79 6.86
N TYR A 145 12.58 -7.36 5.61
CA TYR A 145 11.40 -6.72 5.05
C TYR A 145 10.97 -7.38 3.75
N ASP A 146 9.69 -7.72 3.66
CA ASP A 146 9.02 -8.03 2.41
C ASP A 146 8.66 -6.72 1.69
N ILE A 147 9.21 -6.52 0.49
CA ILE A 147 8.90 -5.37 -0.37
C ILE A 147 7.94 -5.77 -1.48
N LYS A 148 6.94 -4.91 -1.67
CA LYS A 148 6.06 -4.96 -2.85
C LYS A 148 6.14 -3.65 -3.60
N VAL A 149 6.39 -3.77 -4.89
CA VAL A 149 6.33 -2.66 -5.83
C VAL A 149 4.93 -2.59 -6.40
N CYS A 150 4.25 -1.48 -6.15
CA CYS A 150 2.92 -1.21 -6.66
C CYS A 150 2.97 -0.02 -7.60
N ARG A 151 2.09 0.00 -8.61
CA ARG A 151 2.00 1.09 -9.58
C ARG A 151 0.59 1.63 -9.65
N GLU A 152 0.45 2.91 -9.97
CA GLU A 152 -0.86 3.52 -10.18
C GLU A 152 -1.63 2.86 -11.34
N ALA A 153 -0.91 2.44 -12.38
CA ALA A 153 -1.46 1.72 -13.53
C ALA A 153 -1.85 0.25 -13.24
N ASP A 154 -1.64 -0.25 -12.02
CA ASP A 154 -2.05 -1.62 -11.68
C ASP A 154 -3.59 -1.70 -11.68
N PRO A 155 -4.18 -2.72 -12.34
CA PRO A 155 -5.63 -2.82 -12.49
C PRO A 155 -6.35 -2.82 -11.15
N TYR A 156 -7.43 -2.05 -11.03
CA TYR A 156 -8.25 -2.05 -9.83
C TYR A 156 -9.74 -1.98 -10.13
N PHE A 157 -10.55 -2.29 -9.11
CA PHE A 157 -11.95 -1.91 -9.08
C PHE A 157 -12.28 -1.31 -7.71
N GLU A 158 -13.28 -0.44 -7.67
CA GLU A 158 -13.78 0.16 -6.43
C GLU A 158 -15.15 -0.39 -6.08
N LEU A 159 -15.43 -0.45 -4.79
CA LEU A 159 -16.69 -0.90 -4.24
C LEU A 159 -17.08 -0.03 -3.06
N ASN A 160 -18.30 0.53 -3.09
CA ASN A 160 -18.91 1.12 -1.91
C ASN A 160 -19.50 -0.03 -1.07
N ILE A 161 -18.99 -0.26 0.14
CA ILE A 161 -19.53 -1.32 0.99
C ILE A 161 -20.93 -0.92 1.47
N GLN A 162 -21.78 -1.93 1.56
CA GLN A 162 -23.18 -1.83 1.94
C GLN A 162 -23.46 -2.93 2.97
N GLU A 163 -24.54 -2.85 3.74
CA GLU A 163 -24.82 -3.87 4.78
C GLU A 163 -24.90 -5.29 4.18
N HIS A 164 -25.44 -5.43 2.96
CA HIS A 164 -25.51 -6.73 2.28
C HIS A 164 -24.12 -7.28 1.86
N HIS A 165 -23.10 -6.42 1.77
CA HIS A 165 -21.72 -6.83 1.48
C HIS A 165 -21.03 -7.48 2.69
N LYS A 166 -21.64 -7.54 3.87
CA LYS A 166 -21.04 -8.13 5.08
C LYS A 166 -20.68 -9.61 4.93
N ASN A 167 -21.43 -10.36 4.12
CA ASN A 167 -21.26 -11.81 4.00
C ASN A 167 -20.50 -12.22 2.74
N TRP A 168 -20.62 -11.47 1.65
CA TRP A 168 -19.89 -11.70 0.39
C TRP A 168 -19.81 -10.40 -0.41
N VAL A 169 -18.85 -10.35 -1.34
CA VAL A 169 -18.72 -9.27 -2.31
C VAL A 169 -18.58 -9.87 -3.70
N THR A 170 -19.35 -9.36 -4.66
CA THR A 170 -19.25 -9.77 -6.05
C THR A 170 -18.08 -9.04 -6.71
N ILE A 171 -17.21 -9.80 -7.38
CA ILE A 171 -16.14 -9.25 -8.19
C ILE A 171 -16.76 -8.80 -9.53
N PRO A 172 -16.46 -7.60 -10.04
CA PRO A 172 -17.01 -7.13 -11.31
C PRO A 172 -16.71 -8.10 -12.46
N ALA A 173 -17.72 -8.39 -13.29
CA ALA A 173 -17.61 -9.31 -14.44
C ALA A 173 -16.46 -8.91 -15.39
N ALA A 174 -16.39 -7.62 -15.75
CA ALA A 174 -15.32 -7.09 -16.59
C ALA A 174 -13.92 -7.33 -15.99
N PHE A 175 -13.78 -7.24 -14.66
CA PHE A 175 -12.51 -7.50 -13.99
C PHE A 175 -12.14 -8.98 -14.07
N ILE A 176 -13.12 -9.87 -13.92
CA ILE A 176 -12.92 -11.31 -14.04
C ILE A 176 -12.51 -11.70 -15.44
N ASP A 177 -13.19 -11.14 -16.45
CA ASP A 177 -12.98 -11.54 -17.85
C ASP A 177 -11.61 -11.11 -18.37
N VAL A 178 -11.09 -9.98 -17.90
CA VAL A 178 -9.76 -9.48 -18.29
C VAL A 178 -8.62 -10.21 -17.57
N TYR A 179 -8.78 -10.51 -16.28
CA TYR A 179 -7.68 -11.01 -15.43
C TYR A 179 -7.80 -12.49 -15.04
N ASP A 180 -8.81 -13.20 -15.57
CA ASP A 180 -9.11 -14.62 -15.36
C ASP A 180 -9.02 -15.09 -13.90
N VAL A 181 -9.65 -14.35 -12.98
CA VAL A 181 -9.60 -14.65 -11.53
C VAL A 181 -10.47 -15.86 -11.11
N ARG A 182 -10.91 -16.68 -12.07
CA ARG A 182 -12.02 -17.66 -11.90
C ARG A 182 -11.66 -18.84 -11.00
N SER A 183 -10.40 -19.25 -10.96
CA SER A 183 -9.93 -20.41 -10.19
C SER A 183 -8.87 -20.06 -9.14
N MET A 184 -8.63 -18.77 -8.92
CA MET A 184 -7.53 -18.32 -8.06
C MET A 184 -7.89 -18.34 -6.57
N LYS A 185 -6.89 -18.69 -5.75
CA LYS A 185 -6.87 -18.32 -4.33
C LYS A 185 -6.56 -16.83 -4.25
N VAL A 186 -7.43 -16.03 -3.62
CA VAL A 186 -7.20 -14.59 -3.48
C VAL A 186 -6.60 -14.31 -2.11
N VAL A 187 -5.54 -13.53 -2.04
CA VAL A 187 -4.98 -13.00 -0.81
C VAL A 187 -5.18 -11.50 -0.81
N LEU A 188 -6.11 -11.03 0.02
CA LEU A 188 -6.28 -9.61 0.27
C LEU A 188 -5.17 -9.15 1.23
N ILE A 189 -4.44 -8.12 0.83
CA ILE A 189 -3.48 -7.43 1.67
C ILE A 189 -4.08 -6.10 2.06
N SER A 190 -4.10 -5.85 3.35
CA SER A 190 -4.50 -4.57 3.92
C SER A 190 -3.48 -4.19 4.99
N LEU A 191 -3.62 -2.96 5.50
CA LEU A 191 -2.82 -2.46 6.62
C LEU A 191 -2.84 -3.41 7.83
N LYS A 192 -3.96 -4.12 8.05
CA LYS A 192 -4.15 -5.00 9.21
C LYS A 192 -3.65 -6.42 9.04
N GLY A 193 -3.33 -6.85 7.83
CA GLY A 193 -3.16 -8.28 7.64
C GLY A 193 -3.04 -8.75 6.21
N ARG A 194 -2.62 -10.00 6.08
CA ARG A 194 -2.88 -10.80 4.88
C ARG A 194 -4.11 -11.65 5.18
N PHE A 195 -5.09 -11.65 4.30
CA PHE A 195 -6.33 -12.37 4.46
C PHE A 195 -6.44 -13.33 3.29
N LYS A 196 -6.48 -14.63 3.59
CA LYS A 196 -6.68 -15.67 2.57
C LYS A 196 -8.17 -15.80 2.30
N LEU A 197 -8.55 -15.60 1.05
CA LEU A 197 -9.92 -15.69 0.57
C LEU A 197 -10.05 -16.79 -0.48
N GLN A 198 -11.19 -17.46 -0.45
CA GLN A 198 -11.60 -18.36 -1.51
C GLN A 198 -12.60 -17.66 -2.41
N VAL A 199 -12.33 -17.70 -3.71
CA VAL A 199 -13.28 -17.27 -4.73
C VAL A 199 -14.38 -18.34 -4.85
N LYS A 200 -15.64 -17.93 -4.79
CA LYS A 200 -16.79 -18.83 -4.94
C LYS A 200 -17.59 -18.46 -6.18
N HIS A 201 -18.01 -19.50 -6.90
CA HIS A 201 -18.93 -19.39 -8.02
C HIS A 201 -20.36 -19.51 -7.50
N PHE A 202 -21.13 -18.44 -7.61
CA PHE A 202 -22.54 -18.42 -7.27
C PHE A 202 -23.36 -18.53 -8.55
N ARG A 203 -24.20 -19.55 -8.65
CA ARG A 203 -25.20 -19.64 -9.72
C ARG A 203 -26.49 -18.99 -9.22
N GLY A 204 -26.96 -17.97 -9.93
CA GLY A 204 -28.28 -17.40 -9.66
C GLY A 204 -29.37 -18.48 -9.71
N ARG A 205 -30.38 -18.36 -8.85
CA ARG A 205 -31.59 -19.19 -8.93
C ARG A 205 -32.52 -18.61 -10.00
N GLY A 206 -32.87 -19.39 -11.02
CA GLY A 206 -33.87 -19.01 -12.03
C GLY A 206 -33.44 -19.22 -13.50
N ARG A 207 -34.30 -18.81 -14.44
CA ARG A 207 -34.14 -19.01 -15.90
C ARG A 207 -32.96 -18.24 -16.51
N LYS A 208 -32.50 -17.16 -15.87
CA LYS A 208 -31.26 -16.44 -16.22
C LYS A 208 -30.19 -16.81 -15.20
N GLN A 209 -29.42 -17.86 -15.50
CA GLN A 209 -28.29 -18.28 -14.66
C GLN A 209 -27.12 -17.29 -14.81
N SER A 210 -27.20 -16.12 -14.18
CA SER A 210 -26.01 -15.28 -14.04
C SER A 210 -25.02 -15.98 -13.10
N LYS A 211 -23.83 -16.28 -13.64
CA LYS A 211 -22.70 -16.77 -12.85
C LYS A 211 -22.04 -15.55 -12.21
N HIS A 212 -22.18 -15.43 -10.91
CA HIS A 212 -21.49 -14.41 -10.13
C HIS A 212 -20.26 -15.04 -9.50
N ILE A 213 -19.14 -14.32 -9.51
CA ILE A 213 -17.96 -14.72 -8.77
C ILE A 213 -17.86 -13.79 -7.57
N VAL A 214 -17.74 -14.38 -6.39
CA VAL A 214 -17.72 -13.64 -5.13
C VAL A 214 -16.48 -13.94 -4.31
N PHE A 215 -16.03 -12.96 -3.54
CA PHE A 215 -15.20 -13.19 -2.38
C PHE A 215 -16.01 -14.00 -1.34
N GLY A 216 -15.69 -15.28 -1.23
CA GLY A 216 -16.40 -16.25 -0.41
C GLY A 216 -15.79 -16.40 0.97
N THR A 217 -15.22 -17.58 1.24
CA THR A 217 -14.62 -17.90 2.55
C THR A 217 -13.50 -16.90 2.85
N GLY A 218 -13.45 -16.35 4.08
CA GLY A 218 -12.47 -15.35 4.52
C GLY A 218 -12.91 -13.89 4.36
N TRP A 219 -13.92 -13.60 3.54
CA TRP A 219 -14.42 -12.24 3.35
C TRP A 219 -15.04 -11.64 4.61
N LYS A 220 -15.90 -12.41 5.31
CA LYS A 220 -16.55 -11.94 6.55
C LYS A 220 -15.53 -11.58 7.63
N ASP A 221 -14.42 -12.31 7.70
CA ASP A 221 -13.34 -12.03 8.65
C ASP A 221 -12.57 -10.76 8.24
N PHE A 222 -12.31 -10.60 6.93
CA PHE A 222 -11.74 -9.37 6.39
C PHE A 222 -12.63 -8.15 6.72
N TYR A 223 -13.94 -8.25 6.47
CA TYR A 223 -14.92 -7.20 6.75
C TYR A 223 -14.89 -6.78 8.22
N LYS A 224 -15.00 -7.75 9.14
CA LYS A 224 -14.99 -7.51 10.59
C LYS A 224 -13.68 -6.92 11.08
N ARG A 225 -12.54 -7.54 10.72
CA ARG A 225 -11.23 -7.11 11.22
C ARG A 225 -10.83 -5.75 10.68
N ASN A 226 -11.28 -5.36 9.49
CA ASN A 226 -11.05 -4.02 8.94
C ASN A 226 -12.09 -2.97 9.35
N TYR A 227 -13.07 -3.32 10.21
CA TYR A 227 -14.15 -2.42 10.65
C TYR A 227 -14.84 -1.73 9.48
N LEU A 228 -15.16 -2.49 8.42
CA LEU A 228 -15.89 -1.94 7.29
C LEU A 228 -17.31 -1.58 7.72
N SER A 229 -17.75 -0.38 7.37
CA SER A 229 -19.06 0.17 7.70
C SER A 229 -19.80 0.58 6.43
N ASN A 230 -21.13 0.60 6.47
CA ASN A 230 -21.95 1.05 5.36
C ASN A 230 -21.46 2.41 4.82
N GLY A 231 -21.26 2.52 3.51
CA GLY A 231 -20.75 3.72 2.85
C GLY A 231 -19.22 3.79 2.69
N ALA A 232 -18.43 2.95 3.39
CA ALA A 232 -16.98 2.92 3.20
C ALA A 232 -16.64 2.51 1.75
N LYS A 233 -15.62 3.12 1.14
CA LYS A 233 -15.17 2.74 -0.20
C LYS A 233 -13.94 1.84 -0.11
N CYS A 234 -13.96 0.70 -0.78
CA CYS A 234 -12.80 -0.18 -0.90
C CYS A 234 -12.29 -0.16 -2.34
N ARG A 235 -10.99 0.08 -2.51
CA ARG A 235 -10.28 -0.13 -3.79
C ARG A 235 -9.54 -1.45 -3.73
N PHE A 236 -9.85 -2.37 -4.64
CA PHE A 236 -9.18 -3.66 -4.81
C PHE A 236 -8.24 -3.57 -5.99
N GLN A 237 -6.95 -3.44 -5.72
CA GLN A 237 -5.91 -3.33 -6.75
C GLN A 237 -5.19 -4.66 -6.92
N LEU A 238 -5.18 -5.18 -8.15
CA LEU A 238 -4.49 -6.40 -8.52
C LEU A 238 -2.99 -6.16 -8.55
N MET A 239 -2.25 -6.92 -7.76
CA MET A 239 -0.79 -6.88 -7.79
C MET A 239 -0.28 -7.98 -8.71
N LYS A 240 0.61 -7.63 -9.64
CA LYS A 240 1.24 -8.62 -10.52
C LYS A 240 2.01 -9.64 -9.68
N ALA A 241 1.60 -10.90 -9.79
CA ALA A 241 2.38 -12.02 -9.29
C ALA A 241 3.76 -11.96 -9.93
N SER A 242 4.79 -12.11 -9.11
CA SER A 242 6.16 -11.94 -9.58
C SER A 242 7.00 -13.10 -9.08
N GLY A 243 7.72 -13.70 -10.02
CA GLY A 243 8.76 -14.71 -9.83
C GLY A 243 8.32 -16.09 -9.34
N ASN A 244 7.85 -16.17 -8.09
CA ASN A 244 7.78 -17.44 -7.33
C ASN A 244 6.42 -17.69 -6.67
N GLN A 245 5.38 -16.97 -7.10
CA GLN A 245 4.03 -17.22 -6.58
C GLN A 245 3.46 -18.44 -7.30
N SER A 246 2.78 -19.33 -6.55
CA SER A 246 2.01 -20.40 -7.19
C SER A 246 1.14 -19.75 -8.25
N ALA A 247 1.11 -20.28 -9.47
CA ALA A 247 0.30 -19.75 -10.57
C ALA A 247 -1.17 -19.49 -10.16
N ASP A 248 -1.63 -20.16 -9.08
CA ASP A 248 -3.00 -20.12 -8.60
C ASP A 248 -3.29 -19.09 -7.49
N THR A 249 -2.34 -18.22 -7.10
CA THR A 249 -2.56 -17.23 -6.02
C THR A 249 -2.55 -15.79 -6.53
N PHE A 250 -3.67 -15.09 -6.34
CA PHE A 250 -3.87 -13.69 -6.69
C PHE A 250 -3.74 -12.81 -5.47
N MET A 251 -2.86 -11.81 -5.52
CA MET A 251 -2.77 -10.83 -4.44
C MET A 251 -3.48 -9.54 -4.83
N MET A 252 -4.34 -9.06 -3.94
CA MET A 252 -5.00 -7.76 -4.11
C MET A 252 -4.67 -6.87 -2.92
N ASN A 253 -4.18 -5.67 -3.21
CA ASN A 253 -4.09 -4.62 -2.21
C ASN A 253 -5.49 -4.02 -2.00
N VAL A 254 -5.90 -3.85 -0.74
CA VAL A 254 -7.19 -3.26 -0.39
C VAL A 254 -6.98 -1.99 0.40
N VAL A 255 -7.38 -0.88 -0.20
CA VAL A 255 -7.38 0.44 0.43
C VAL A 255 -8.81 0.77 0.86
N VAL A 256 -9.00 1.07 2.14
CA VAL A 256 -10.31 1.42 2.72
C VAL A 256 -10.36 2.94 2.91
N LYS A 257 -11.28 3.60 2.22
CA LYS A 257 -11.60 5.01 2.33
C LYS A 257 -12.81 5.14 3.26
N LYS A 258 -12.64 5.84 4.38
CA LYS A 258 -13.71 6.17 5.31
C LYS A 258 -14.29 7.54 4.96
#